data_AF-A0A919QFV6-F1
#
_entry.id   AF-A0A919QFV6-F1
#
_cell.length_a   1.000
_cell.length_b   1.000
_cell.length_c   1.000
_cell.angle_alpha   90.00
_cell.angle_beta   90.00
_cell.angle_gamma   90.00
#
_symmetry.space_group_name_H-M   'P 1'
#
loop_
_entity.id
_entity.type
_entity.pdbx_description
1 polymer ?
#
loop_
_entity_poly.entity_id
_entity_poly.type
_entity_poly.pdbx_seq_one_letter_code
_entity_poly.pdbx_strand_id
1 'polypeptide(L)'
;MLRTPSLGELVSSEPNWIVVTIIGAILGATINWWWLLAKYIATRTSRHPLEGEWHECHYTIRKGQEQLMRGMVIIKRGLKHNLVVRVHDESRITNGPRHGLEYRGHAAIERGLVLHAKCESHPHSLTMRFMEYLPLNPDPLVGLWFSVDFDYAPASGPTVLTRRRLSDEEAKALLYTHSATTKRTVRLRIQGHSRIKQTGNTTAPDVHR
;
A
#
# COMPACT_ATOMS: atom_id res chain seq x y z
N MET A 1 51.85 50.85 -0.13
CA MET A 1 50.81 50.15 0.67
C MET A 1 49.50 50.22 -0.11
N LEU A 2 49.07 49.12 -0.73
CA LEU A 2 47.78 49.04 -1.43
C LEU A 2 46.71 48.72 -0.39
N ARG A 3 45.77 49.66 -0.20
CA ARG A 3 44.65 49.51 0.74
C ARG A 3 43.57 48.68 0.04
N THR A 4 43.29 47.48 0.54
CA THR A 4 42.14 46.70 0.08
C THR A 4 40.87 47.41 0.54
N PRO A 5 39.94 47.76 -0.38
CA PRO A 5 38.70 48.41 -0.02
C PRO A 5 37.89 47.50 0.90
N SER A 6 37.25 48.12 1.89
CA SER A 6 36.38 47.39 2.81
C SER A 6 35.10 46.96 2.11
N LEU A 7 34.50 45.84 2.54
CA LEU A 7 33.26 45.30 1.97
C LEU A 7 32.10 46.32 1.99
N GLY A 8 32.14 47.30 2.90
CA GLY A 8 31.18 48.40 2.98
C GLY A 8 31.37 49.49 1.90
N GLU A 9 32.60 49.75 1.45
CA GLU A 9 32.87 50.77 0.43
C GLU A 9 32.45 50.32 -0.97
N LEU A 10 32.46 49.01 -1.24
CA LEU A 10 31.90 48.41 -2.46
C LEU A 10 30.37 48.55 -2.55
N VAL A 11 29.69 48.69 -1.40
CA VAL A 11 28.23 48.81 -1.30
C VAL A 11 27.76 50.27 -1.38
N SER A 12 28.67 51.25 -1.23
CA SER A 12 28.36 52.69 -1.28
C SER A 12 28.54 53.37 -2.65
N SER A 13 29.00 52.65 -3.67
CA SER A 13 28.96 53.11 -5.06
C SER A 13 27.51 53.17 -5.54
N GLU A 14 27.11 54.25 -6.21
CA GLU A 14 25.76 54.49 -6.75
C GLU A 14 25.11 53.18 -7.27
N PRO A 15 23.84 52.91 -6.92
CA PRO A 15 23.21 51.65 -7.30
C PRO A 15 23.34 51.49 -8.81
N ASN A 16 24.10 50.48 -9.22
CA ASN A 16 24.32 50.19 -10.62
C ASN A 16 22.98 49.70 -11.16
N TRP A 17 22.19 50.62 -11.73
CA TRP A 17 20.84 50.37 -12.23
C TRP A 17 20.82 49.21 -13.23
N ILE A 18 21.93 48.98 -13.94
CA ILE A 18 22.11 47.82 -14.83
C ILE A 18 22.10 46.53 -14.02
N VAL A 19 22.84 46.45 -12.91
CA VAL A 19 22.86 45.28 -12.00
C VAL A 19 21.48 45.03 -11.41
N VAL A 20 20.80 46.08 -10.92
CA VAL A 20 19.45 45.95 -10.37
C VAL A 20 18.46 45.44 -11.41
N THR A 21 18.54 45.94 -12.65
CA THR A 21 17.67 45.52 -13.75
C THR A 21 17.93 44.08 -14.16
N ILE A 22 19.21 43.66 -14.25
CA ILE A 22 19.58 42.27 -14.57
C ILE A 22 19.08 41.32 -13.48
N ILE A 23 19.30 41.65 -12.21
CA ILE A 23 18.82 40.84 -11.08
C ILE A 23 17.29 40.76 -11.09
N GLY A 24 16.60 41.88 -11.28
CA GLY A 24 15.14 41.93 -11.37
C GLY A 24 14.58 41.10 -12.52
N ALA A 25 15.21 41.15 -13.70
CA ALA A 25 14.83 40.34 -14.85
C ALA A 25 15.03 38.83 -14.60
N ILE A 26 16.14 38.44 -13.95
CA ILE A 26 16.40 37.03 -13.57
C ILE A 26 15.37 36.56 -12.53
N LEU A 27 15.09 37.36 -11.51
CA LEU A 27 14.08 37.03 -10.49
C LEU A 27 12.68 36.94 -11.10
N GLY A 28 12.31 37.88 -11.97
CA GLY A 28 11.04 37.86 -12.70
C GLY A 28 10.91 36.66 -13.63
N ALA A 29 11.98 36.30 -14.35
CA ALA A 29 11.98 35.11 -15.22
C ALA A 29 11.88 33.80 -14.43
N THR A 30 12.44 33.76 -13.20
CA THR A 30 12.44 32.56 -12.35
C THR A 30 11.23 32.45 -11.42
N ILE A 31 10.42 33.50 -11.24
CA ILE A 31 9.30 33.51 -10.29
C ILE A 31 8.28 32.39 -10.54
N ASN A 32 7.99 32.08 -11.81
CA ASN A 32 7.09 30.99 -12.18
C ASN A 32 7.65 29.63 -11.76
N TRP A 33 8.97 29.45 -11.84
CA TRP A 33 9.62 28.21 -11.43
C TRP A 33 9.60 28.05 -9.91
N TRP A 34 9.87 29.13 -9.16
CA TRP A 34 9.75 29.15 -7.70
C TRP A 34 8.32 28.89 -7.24
N TRP A 35 7.31 29.43 -7.92
CA TRP A 35 5.90 29.16 -7.63
C TRP A 35 5.54 27.69 -7.86
N LEU A 36 5.96 27.09 -8.98
CA LEU A 36 5.75 25.67 -9.25
C LEU A 36 6.45 24.80 -8.21
N LEU A 37 7.68 25.16 -7.81
CA LEU A 37 8.41 24.47 -6.76
C LEU A 37 7.70 24.58 -5.40
N ALA A 38 7.25 25.77 -5.02
CA ALA A 38 6.50 25.99 -3.79
C ALA A 38 5.17 25.21 -3.78
N LYS A 39 4.41 25.23 -4.88
CA LYS A 39 3.19 24.42 -5.05
C LYS A 39 3.49 22.92 -4.97
N TYR A 40 4.57 22.46 -5.59
CA TYR A 40 5.02 21.07 -5.51
C TYR A 40 5.37 20.67 -4.07
N ILE A 41 6.11 21.51 -3.34
CA ILE A 41 6.44 21.28 -1.94
C ILE A 41 5.16 21.29 -1.09
N ALA A 42 4.26 22.27 -1.26
CA ALA A 42 3.01 22.36 -0.50
C ALA A 42 2.11 21.12 -0.71
N THR A 43 1.90 20.71 -1.96
CA THR A 43 1.11 19.50 -2.31
C THR A 43 1.77 18.19 -1.84
N ARG A 44 3.09 18.19 -1.68
CA ARG A 44 3.84 17.08 -1.08
C ARG A 44 3.80 17.07 0.44
N THR A 45 3.58 18.22 1.06
CA THR A 45 3.52 18.39 2.53
C THR A 45 2.14 18.02 3.07
N SER A 46 1.07 18.19 2.28
CA SER A 46 -0.27 17.72 2.64
C SER A 46 -0.30 16.19 2.73
N ARG A 47 -0.55 15.66 3.93
CA ARG A 47 -0.71 14.22 4.19
C ARG A 47 -1.87 13.68 3.37
N HIS A 48 -1.67 12.54 2.70
CA HIS A 48 -2.76 11.83 2.03
C HIS A 48 -3.77 11.32 3.08
N PRO A 49 -5.09 11.37 2.84
CA PRO A 49 -6.10 10.90 3.81
C PRO A 49 -5.93 9.45 4.27
N LEU A 50 -5.33 8.61 3.42
CA LEU A 50 -5.03 7.21 3.72
C LEU A 50 -3.76 6.99 4.54
N GLU A 51 -2.85 7.97 4.59
CA GLU A 51 -1.59 7.81 5.32
C GLU A 51 -1.85 7.55 6.81
N GLY A 52 -0.97 6.77 7.42
CA GLY A 52 -1.00 6.43 8.83
C GLY A 52 -1.27 4.95 9.09
N GLU A 53 -1.62 4.68 10.33
CA GLU A 53 -1.86 3.32 10.83
C GLU A 53 -3.34 2.99 10.75
N TRP A 54 -3.60 1.72 10.46
CA TRP A 54 -4.92 1.13 10.36
C TRP A 54 -4.90 -0.23 11.03
N HIS A 55 -5.93 -0.54 11.80
CA HIS A 55 -6.16 -1.85 12.40
C HIS A 55 -7.00 -2.68 11.45
N GLU A 56 -6.51 -3.89 11.20
CA GLU A 56 -7.14 -4.86 10.33
C GLU A 56 -7.65 -6.03 11.17
N CYS A 57 -8.82 -6.56 10.82
CA CYS A 57 -9.29 -7.82 11.35
C CYS A 57 -10.00 -8.64 10.27
N HIS A 58 -9.77 -9.94 10.28
CA HIS A 58 -10.36 -10.87 9.33
C HIS A 58 -10.49 -12.26 9.94
N TYR A 59 -11.36 -13.07 9.34
CA TYR A 59 -11.38 -14.50 9.63
C TYR A 59 -10.43 -15.25 8.71
N THR A 60 -9.66 -16.16 9.30
CA THR A 60 -8.81 -17.13 8.60
C THR A 60 -9.07 -18.53 9.13
N ILE A 61 -8.45 -19.54 8.53
CA ILE A 61 -8.47 -20.91 9.04
C ILE A 61 -7.07 -21.30 9.50
N ARG A 62 -6.99 -21.82 10.72
CA ARG A 62 -5.76 -22.33 11.33
C ARG A 62 -6.08 -23.66 12.02
N LYS A 63 -5.33 -24.71 11.68
CA LYS A 63 -5.57 -26.08 12.16
C LYS A 63 -7.01 -26.54 11.91
N GLY A 64 -7.56 -26.21 10.75
CA GLY A 64 -8.93 -26.55 10.36
C GLY A 64 -10.04 -25.78 11.10
N GLN A 65 -9.71 -24.85 12.00
CA GLN A 65 -10.68 -24.04 12.74
C GLN A 65 -10.64 -22.60 12.26
N GLU A 66 -11.83 -21.99 12.14
CA GLU A 66 -11.95 -20.57 11.84
C GLU A 66 -11.52 -19.74 13.06
N GLN A 67 -10.63 -18.78 12.83
CA GLN A 67 -10.09 -17.90 13.87
C GLN A 67 -10.15 -16.45 13.41
N LEU A 68 -10.51 -15.57 14.34
CA LEU A 68 -10.40 -14.13 14.14
C LEU A 68 -8.94 -13.74 14.29
N MET A 69 -8.36 -13.23 13.21
CA MET A 69 -7.02 -12.68 13.19
C MET A 69 -7.08 -11.16 13.18
N ARG A 70 -6.01 -10.57 13.68
CA ARG A 70 -5.81 -9.13 13.72
C ARG A 70 -4.47 -8.78 13.10
N GLY A 71 -4.41 -7.60 12.54
CA GLY A 71 -3.21 -7.05 11.95
C GLY A 71 -3.19 -5.52 12.03
N MET A 72 -2.08 -4.97 11.58
CA MET A 72 -1.89 -3.54 11.41
C MET A 72 -1.40 -3.27 9.99
N VAL A 73 -2.08 -2.37 9.32
CA VAL A 73 -1.74 -1.89 7.99
C VAL A 73 -1.19 -0.48 8.14
N ILE A 74 0.06 -0.28 7.75
CA ILE A 74 0.72 1.01 7.76
C ILE A 74 0.79 1.50 6.31
N ILE A 75 0.10 2.59 6.01
CA ILE A 75 0.09 3.23 4.70
C ILE A 75 0.95 4.48 4.76
N LYS A 76 1.94 4.58 3.87
CA LYS A 76 2.82 5.75 3.76
C LYS A 76 2.88 6.23 2.32
N ARG A 77 3.15 7.52 2.13
CA ARG A 77 3.47 8.06 0.80
C ARG A 77 4.84 7.57 0.36
N GLY A 78 4.89 6.95 -0.81
CA GLY A 78 6.10 6.60 -1.53
C GLY A 78 6.51 7.67 -2.54
N LEU A 79 7.38 7.27 -3.47
CA LEU A 79 7.80 8.12 -4.58
C LEU A 79 6.68 8.25 -5.63
N LYS A 80 6.64 9.40 -6.32
CA LYS A 80 5.67 9.68 -7.41
C LYS A 80 4.20 9.52 -7.00
N HIS A 81 3.83 9.91 -5.78
CA HIS A 81 2.47 9.80 -5.24
C HIS A 81 1.93 8.37 -5.08
N ASN A 82 2.77 7.35 -5.23
CA ASN A 82 2.37 5.97 -4.94
C ASN A 82 2.23 5.77 -3.44
N LEU A 83 1.23 5.01 -3.00
CA LEU A 83 1.09 4.63 -1.61
C LEU A 83 1.78 3.30 -1.36
N VAL A 84 2.67 3.26 -0.37
CA VAL A 84 3.39 2.07 0.07
C VAL A 84 2.69 1.52 1.30
N VAL A 85 2.53 0.20 1.33
CA VAL A 85 1.81 -0.50 2.39
C VAL A 85 2.74 -1.49 3.06
N ARG A 86 2.69 -1.52 4.39
CA ARG A 86 3.21 -2.61 5.20
C ARG A 86 2.07 -3.23 6.00
N VAL A 87 2.00 -4.55 6.03
CA VAL A 87 1.00 -5.28 6.82
C VAL A 87 1.75 -6.14 7.83
N HIS A 88 1.41 -6.00 9.11
CA HIS A 88 1.94 -6.82 10.19
C HIS A 88 0.79 -7.61 10.81
N ASP A 89 0.99 -8.89 11.06
CA ASP A 89 0.05 -9.62 11.90
C ASP A 89 0.18 -9.23 13.39
N GLU A 90 -0.82 -9.59 14.20
CA GLU A 90 -0.82 -9.29 15.62
C GLU A 90 0.34 -9.94 16.38
N SER A 91 0.80 -11.12 15.92
CA SER A 91 1.92 -11.81 16.57
C SER A 91 3.21 -11.01 16.46
N ARG A 92 3.45 -10.33 15.34
CA ARG A 92 4.60 -9.44 15.13
C ARG A 92 4.52 -8.17 15.95
N ILE A 93 3.32 -7.64 16.13
CA ILE A 93 3.08 -6.42 16.92
C ILE A 93 3.32 -6.70 18.40
N THR A 94 2.83 -7.83 18.90
CA THR A 94 2.87 -8.18 20.32
C THR A 94 4.19 -8.82 20.76
N ASN A 95 4.73 -9.75 19.97
CA ASN A 95 5.91 -10.53 20.33
C ASN A 95 7.20 -10.05 19.61
N GLY A 96 7.09 -9.08 18.72
CA GLY A 96 8.22 -8.45 18.04
C GLY A 96 8.58 -9.05 16.66
N PRO A 97 9.64 -8.52 16.00
CA PRO A 97 9.90 -8.74 14.57
C PRO A 97 10.24 -10.17 14.15
N ARG A 98 10.58 -11.05 15.11
CA ARG A 98 10.89 -12.46 14.84
C ARG A 98 9.66 -13.36 14.91
N HIS A 99 8.53 -12.82 15.34
CA HIS A 99 7.29 -13.55 15.53
C HIS A 99 6.26 -13.01 14.53
N GLY A 100 5.56 -13.88 13.81
CA GLY A 100 4.54 -13.46 12.86
C GLY A 100 5.04 -12.99 11.48
N LEU A 101 4.10 -12.50 10.67
CA LEU A 101 4.27 -12.19 9.25
C LEU A 101 4.36 -10.68 9.00
N GLU A 102 5.25 -10.30 8.08
CA GLU A 102 5.32 -8.95 7.49
C GLU A 102 5.10 -9.04 5.99
N TYR A 103 4.22 -8.19 5.48
CA TYR A 103 3.99 -8.02 4.06
C TYR A 103 4.37 -6.61 3.63
N ARG A 104 4.94 -6.47 2.43
CA ARG A 104 5.21 -5.18 1.82
C ARG A 104 4.65 -5.09 0.42
N GLY A 105 4.13 -3.91 0.08
CA GLY A 105 3.67 -3.63 -1.27
C GLY A 105 3.08 -2.24 -1.40
N HIS A 106 1.95 -2.12 -2.09
CA HIS A 106 1.38 -0.85 -2.48
C HIS A 106 -0.14 -0.81 -2.30
N ALA A 107 -0.66 0.41 -2.19
CA ALA A 107 -2.09 0.69 -2.23
C ALA A 107 -2.43 1.42 -3.53
N ALA A 108 -3.54 1.01 -4.15
CA ALA A 108 -4.13 1.67 -5.30
C ALA A 108 -5.55 2.12 -4.96
N ILE A 109 -5.93 3.28 -5.49
CA ILE A 109 -7.30 3.82 -5.38
C ILE A 109 -7.96 3.57 -6.74
N GLU A 110 -8.90 2.64 -6.78
CA GLU A 110 -9.74 2.34 -7.94
C GLU A 110 -11.19 2.82 -7.64
N ARG A 111 -12.19 1.95 -7.80
CA ARG A 111 -13.55 2.12 -7.27
C ARG A 111 -13.63 1.78 -5.76
N GLY A 112 -12.56 2.05 -5.02
CA GLY A 112 -12.30 1.59 -3.66
C GLY A 112 -10.80 1.48 -3.38
N LEU A 113 -10.43 1.03 -2.19
CA LEU A 113 -9.03 0.82 -1.82
C LEU A 113 -8.61 -0.61 -2.14
N VAL A 114 -7.52 -0.78 -2.88
CA VAL A 114 -6.90 -2.08 -3.14
C VAL A 114 -5.50 -2.10 -2.54
N LEU A 115 -5.21 -3.10 -1.72
CA LEU A 115 -3.90 -3.34 -1.14
C LEU A 115 -3.33 -4.61 -1.77
N HIS A 116 -2.12 -4.51 -2.32
CA HIS A 116 -1.36 -5.66 -2.80
C HIS A 116 -0.03 -5.70 -2.06
N ALA A 117 0.23 -6.80 -1.35
CA ALA A 117 1.46 -6.98 -0.60
C ALA A 117 2.01 -8.39 -0.75
N LYS A 118 3.34 -8.53 -0.71
CA LYS A 118 4.05 -9.81 -0.71
C LYS A 118 4.65 -10.04 0.67
N CYS A 119 4.57 -11.26 1.17
CA CYS A 119 5.20 -11.61 2.43
C CYS A 119 6.72 -11.57 2.28
N GLU A 120 7.42 -11.06 3.29
CA GLU A 120 8.88 -10.97 3.28
C GLU A 120 9.54 -12.32 3.58
N SER A 121 8.88 -13.19 4.36
CA SER A 121 9.44 -14.47 4.80
C SER A 121 9.01 -15.67 3.94
N HIS A 122 7.93 -15.55 3.16
CA HIS A 122 7.35 -16.66 2.40
C HIS A 122 6.86 -16.24 1.01
N PRO A 123 6.84 -17.17 0.03
CA PRO A 123 6.44 -16.88 -1.35
C PRO A 123 4.91 -16.83 -1.51
N HIS A 124 4.21 -16.05 -0.69
CA HIS A 124 2.78 -15.79 -0.84
C HIS A 124 2.48 -14.29 -0.88
N SER A 125 1.35 -13.94 -1.49
CA SER A 125 0.84 -12.57 -1.58
C SER A 125 -0.49 -12.44 -0.87
N LEU A 126 -0.69 -11.26 -0.28
CA LEU A 126 -1.93 -10.81 0.32
C LEU A 126 -2.52 -9.73 -0.59
N THR A 127 -3.76 -9.91 -0.99
CA THR A 127 -4.55 -8.88 -1.67
C THR A 127 -5.78 -8.57 -0.82
N MET A 128 -6.05 -7.30 -0.60
CA MET A 128 -7.27 -6.84 0.07
C MET A 128 -7.97 -5.82 -0.82
N ARG A 129 -9.28 -5.93 -0.98
CA ARG A 129 -10.11 -4.98 -1.72
C ARG A 129 -11.24 -4.49 -0.83
N PHE A 130 -11.26 -3.20 -0.57
CA PHE A 130 -12.30 -2.53 0.19
C PHE A 130 -13.30 -1.89 -0.78
N MET A 131 -14.57 -2.18 -0.55
CA MET A 131 -15.63 -1.94 -1.55
C MET A 131 -16.19 -0.52 -1.46
N GLU A 132 -16.05 0.13 -0.31
CA GLU A 132 -16.52 1.48 -0.11
C GLU A 132 -15.54 2.51 -0.68
N TYR A 133 -16.10 3.55 -1.28
CA TYR A 133 -15.32 4.70 -1.72
C TYR A 133 -14.82 5.40 -0.47
N LEU A 134 -13.50 5.54 -0.35
CA LEU A 134 -12.82 6.07 0.83
C LEU A 134 -13.46 7.39 1.26
N PRO A 135 -14.26 7.41 2.33
CA PRO A 135 -14.71 8.67 2.87
C PRO A 135 -13.49 9.33 3.52
N LEU A 136 -13.48 10.67 3.60
CA LEU A 136 -12.54 11.43 4.45
C LEU A 136 -12.72 11.12 5.96
N ASN A 137 -13.49 10.07 6.30
CA ASN A 137 -14.17 9.83 7.55
C ASN A 137 -13.63 8.55 8.25
N PRO A 138 -13.84 8.39 9.57
CA PRO A 138 -13.24 7.35 10.40
C PRO A 138 -13.98 6.00 10.37
N ASP A 139 -14.91 5.82 9.43
CA ASP A 139 -15.76 4.63 9.37
C ASP A 139 -14.95 3.37 8.99
N PRO A 140 -15.29 2.20 9.55
CA PRO A 140 -14.62 0.95 9.19
C PRO A 140 -14.83 0.62 7.72
N LEU A 141 -13.74 0.45 6.99
CA LEU A 141 -13.77 0.01 5.60
C LEU A 141 -13.94 -1.50 5.57
N VAL A 142 -15.03 -1.96 4.98
CA VAL A 142 -15.27 -3.38 4.80
C VAL A 142 -14.82 -3.83 3.42
N GLY A 143 -14.18 -5.00 3.38
CA GLY A 143 -13.60 -5.54 2.16
C GLY A 143 -13.48 -7.04 2.17
N LEU A 144 -12.76 -7.54 1.18
CA LEU A 144 -12.40 -8.94 1.03
C LEU A 144 -10.88 -9.06 1.02
N TRP A 145 -10.37 -10.06 1.72
CA TRP A 145 -8.98 -10.46 1.62
C TRP A 145 -8.85 -11.73 0.79
N PHE A 146 -7.70 -11.90 0.15
CA PHE A 146 -7.31 -13.06 -0.62
C PHE A 146 -5.83 -13.34 -0.36
N SER A 147 -5.53 -14.53 0.14
CA SER A 147 -4.17 -15.00 0.43
C SER A 147 -4.18 -16.51 0.61
N VAL A 148 -3.03 -17.07 0.92
CA VAL A 148 -2.89 -18.40 1.50
C VAL A 148 -3.21 -18.31 3.01
N ASP A 149 -4.05 -19.21 3.52
CA ASP A 149 -4.38 -19.32 4.96
C ASP A 149 -3.23 -19.98 5.77
N PHE A 150 -3.42 -20.14 7.09
CA PHE A 150 -2.40 -20.75 7.96
C PHE A 150 -2.23 -22.26 7.75
N ASP A 151 -3.12 -22.90 7.00
CA ASP A 151 -3.02 -24.31 6.61
C ASP A 151 -2.50 -24.46 5.16
N TYR A 152 -1.92 -23.40 4.60
CA TYR A 152 -1.35 -23.36 3.26
C TYR A 152 -2.36 -23.56 2.10
N ALA A 153 -3.64 -23.34 2.36
CA ALA A 153 -4.68 -23.38 1.32
C ALA A 153 -5.01 -21.97 0.81
N PRO A 154 -5.19 -21.77 -0.52
CA PRO A 154 -5.75 -20.53 -1.03
C PRO A 154 -7.12 -20.27 -0.42
N ALA A 155 -7.31 -19.07 0.13
CA ALA A 155 -8.50 -18.71 0.87
C ALA A 155 -8.88 -17.24 0.65
N SER A 156 -10.15 -16.95 0.90
CA SER A 156 -10.68 -15.59 0.92
C SER A 156 -11.75 -15.46 1.99
N GLY A 157 -11.89 -14.26 2.54
CA GLY A 157 -12.91 -13.93 3.52
C GLY A 157 -13.11 -12.42 3.65
N PRO A 158 -14.07 -11.98 4.47
CA PRO A 158 -14.25 -10.58 4.78
C PRO A 158 -13.09 -10.08 5.64
N THR A 159 -12.73 -8.83 5.44
CA THR A 159 -11.78 -8.08 6.25
C THR A 159 -12.37 -6.72 6.56
N VAL A 160 -12.03 -6.17 7.71
CA VAL A 160 -12.38 -4.81 8.11
C VAL A 160 -11.11 -4.05 8.42
N LEU A 161 -11.03 -2.82 7.92
CA LEU A 161 -9.91 -1.91 8.13
C LEU A 161 -10.41 -0.62 8.78
N THR A 162 -9.81 -0.21 9.89
CA THR A 162 -10.28 0.94 10.68
C THR A 162 -9.14 1.71 11.32
N ARG A 163 -9.38 2.99 11.66
CA ARG A 163 -8.39 3.84 12.35
C ARG A 163 -8.25 3.52 13.84
N ARG A 164 -9.19 2.78 14.44
CA ARG A 164 -9.14 2.37 15.85
C ARG A 164 -9.14 0.86 15.97
N ARG A 165 -8.56 0.33 17.05
CA ARG A 165 -8.69 -1.09 17.37
C ARG A 165 -10.15 -1.40 17.76
N LEU A 166 -10.74 -2.41 17.12
CA LEU A 166 -12.07 -2.93 17.47
C LEU A 166 -11.96 -3.98 18.57
N SER A 167 -12.96 -4.04 19.44
CA SER A 167 -13.21 -5.20 20.30
C SER A 167 -13.51 -6.46 19.47
N ASP A 168 -13.48 -7.63 20.11
CA ASP A 168 -13.82 -8.89 19.44
C ASP A 168 -15.28 -8.89 18.99
N GLU A 169 -16.18 -8.37 19.83
CA GLU A 169 -17.61 -8.29 19.59
C GLU A 169 -17.93 -7.37 18.40
N GLU A 170 -17.33 -6.18 18.35
CA GLU A 170 -17.48 -5.24 17.23
C GLU A 170 -16.92 -5.82 15.92
N ALA A 171 -15.72 -6.39 15.97
CA ALA A 171 -15.08 -6.98 14.79
C ALA A 171 -15.93 -8.11 14.22
N LYS A 172 -16.40 -9.00 15.09
CA LYS A 172 -17.32 -10.09 14.74
C LYS A 172 -18.55 -9.50 14.06
N ALA A 173 -19.26 -8.58 14.71
CA ALA A 173 -20.49 -7.99 14.19
C ALA A 173 -20.30 -7.41 12.76
N LEU A 174 -19.26 -6.60 12.54
CA LEU A 174 -18.99 -6.00 11.23
C LEU A 174 -18.66 -7.05 10.16
N LEU A 175 -17.85 -8.05 10.49
CA LEU A 175 -17.48 -9.14 9.58
C LEU A 175 -18.68 -10.03 9.24
N TYR A 176 -19.62 -10.24 10.17
CA TYR A 176 -20.84 -11.01 9.94
C TYR A 176 -21.81 -10.29 9.00
N THR A 177 -22.09 -9.01 9.26
CA THR A 177 -23.07 -8.23 8.49
C THR A 177 -22.72 -8.17 7.00
N HIS A 178 -21.44 -8.30 6.67
CA HIS A 178 -20.92 -8.19 5.30
C HIS A 178 -20.43 -9.51 4.72
N SER A 179 -20.66 -10.64 5.39
CA SER A 179 -20.39 -11.95 4.83
C SER A 179 -21.58 -12.40 3.97
N ALA A 180 -21.37 -12.56 2.67
CA ALA A 180 -22.39 -13.03 1.73
C ALA A 180 -22.75 -14.52 1.90
N THR A 181 -22.04 -15.25 2.77
CA THR A 181 -22.17 -16.69 2.97
C THR A 181 -22.29 -17.03 4.45
N THR A 182 -22.98 -18.12 4.79
CA THR A 182 -22.98 -18.69 6.15
C THR A 182 -21.57 -19.06 6.66
N LYS A 183 -20.58 -19.13 5.75
CA LYS A 183 -19.15 -19.32 6.06
C LYS A 183 -18.42 -17.98 5.95
N ARG A 184 -17.60 -17.62 6.94
CA ARG A 184 -16.83 -16.35 6.87
C ARG A 184 -15.55 -16.51 6.08
N THR A 185 -14.96 -17.70 6.02
CA THR A 185 -13.80 -17.95 5.16
C THR A 185 -14.10 -19.08 4.17
N VAL A 186 -13.75 -18.87 2.90
CA VAL A 186 -13.90 -19.84 1.83
C VAL A 186 -12.51 -20.28 1.36
N ARG A 187 -12.22 -21.58 1.49
CA ARG A 187 -11.07 -22.18 0.80
C ARG A 187 -11.40 -22.39 -0.66
N LEU A 188 -10.51 -21.94 -1.53
CA LEU A 188 -10.66 -22.08 -2.96
C LEU A 188 -10.07 -23.43 -3.37
N ARG A 189 -10.92 -24.29 -3.94
CA ARG A 189 -10.44 -25.49 -4.61
C ARG A 189 -9.99 -25.10 -6.00
N ILE A 190 -8.68 -25.15 -6.24
CA ILE A 190 -8.15 -25.13 -7.60
C ILE A 190 -8.50 -26.49 -8.19
N GLN A 191 -9.59 -26.58 -8.96
CA GLN A 191 -9.84 -27.77 -9.78
C GLN A 191 -8.77 -27.80 -10.87
N GLY A 192 -7.72 -28.59 -10.65
CA GLY A 192 -6.66 -28.79 -11.62
C GLY A 192 -7.25 -29.37 -12.91
N HIS A 193 -7.41 -28.53 -13.93
CA HIS A 193 -7.49 -28.99 -15.31
C HIS A 193 -6.08 -29.40 -15.75
N SER A 194 -5.59 -30.51 -15.17
CA SER A 194 -4.43 -31.23 -15.69
C SER A 194 -4.83 -31.99 -16.96
N ARG A 195 -5.03 -31.28 -18.07
CA ARG A 195 -4.95 -31.84 -19.43
C ARG A 195 -4.52 -30.77 -20.43
N ILE A 196 -3.21 -30.60 -20.57
CA ILE A 196 -2.62 -30.41 -21.89
C ILE A 196 -1.86 -31.71 -22.17
N LYS A 197 -2.58 -32.74 -22.62
CA LYS A 197 -1.93 -33.76 -23.45
C LYS A 197 -1.72 -33.08 -24.79
N GLN A 198 -0.48 -32.72 -25.09
CA GLN A 198 -0.07 -32.54 -26.48
C GLN A 198 -0.22 -33.90 -27.17
N THR A 199 -1.37 -34.12 -27.78
CA THR A 199 -1.53 -35.11 -28.84
C THR A 199 -0.81 -34.56 -30.07
N GLY A 200 0.48 -34.88 -30.19
CA GLY A 200 1.19 -34.91 -31.46
C GLY A 200 1.17 -36.34 -31.99
N ASN A 201 0.25 -36.58 -32.92
CA ASN A 201 0.15 -37.78 -33.74
C ASN A 201 1.37 -37.97 -34.67
N THR A 202 1.38 -39.13 -35.33
CA THR A 202 2.03 -39.45 -36.63
C THR A 202 3.48 -39.95 -36.46
N THR A 203 3.90 -41.17 -36.84
CA THR A 203 3.43 -42.20 -37.80
C THR A 203 4.28 -43.46 -37.49
N ALA A 204 3.70 -44.62 -37.18
CA ALA A 204 3.35 -45.71 -38.12
C ALA A 204 4.55 -46.67 -38.41
N PRO A 205 4.32 -47.91 -38.89
CA PRO A 205 4.89 -49.15 -38.36
C PRO A 205 5.92 -49.79 -39.30
N ASP A 206 6.61 -50.84 -38.84
CA ASP A 206 6.93 -52.07 -39.60
C ASP A 206 7.88 -52.95 -38.77
N VAL A 207 7.54 -54.19 -38.41
CA VAL A 207 7.41 -55.43 -39.21
C VAL A 207 8.76 -56.19 -39.28
N HIS A 208 8.70 -57.45 -38.82
CA HIS A 208 9.67 -58.55 -38.94
C HIS A 208 11.03 -58.34 -38.22
N ARG A 209 11.59 -59.29 -37.46
CA ARG A 209 11.49 -60.75 -37.38
C ARG A 209 11.93 -61.19 -35.98
#